data_AF-A0A495MKQ2-F1
#
_entry.id   AF-A0A495MKQ2-F1
#
_cell.length_a   1.000
_cell.length_b   1.000
_cell.length_c   1.000
_cell.angle_alpha   90.00
_cell.angle_beta   90.00
_cell.angle_gamma   90.00
#
_symmetry.space_group_name_H-M   'P 1'
#
loop_
_entity.id
_entity.type
_entity.pdbx_description
1 polymer ?
#
loop_
_entity_poly.entity_id
_entity_poly.type
_entity_poly.pdbx_seq_one_letter_code
_entity_poly.pdbx_strand_id
1 'polypeptide(L)'
;MKNLLLVAALLLSNLFYGQLPVWVNSFDSADDMAGWTFHDLNANGNKWMQGPNIYYNGTSLAYGESGVLRFSISNVPSGNATGFATENDWVISPEIDLTSASGTITLAAYIGRQRTTHVSLGRYVYIYVSTPEKQVPELSDFQALAVDADGNQVNYPYEMVAGQGATPFPKDLTEFAESLEDISVFAGKKIYIGLWSNRISSGTTGGRNVQNINIDEIGIYATALGTKDIQNGAATKILQNPAASELVLELNPALAPEQTTVTIYTMLGQKVMAMPYAARTDVASLANGTYLITITDGTTVDRLKFIKK
;
A
#
# COMPACT_ATOMS: atom_id res chain seq x y z
N MET A 1 -21.07 -34.11 -12.07
CA MET A 1 -21.34 -33.55 -10.73
C MET A 1 -20.46 -32.34 -10.56
N LYS A 2 -21.06 -31.16 -10.40
CA LYS A 2 -20.36 -29.88 -10.22
C LYS A 2 -19.79 -29.88 -8.80
N ASN A 3 -18.47 -29.99 -8.67
CA ASN A 3 -17.82 -29.91 -7.38
C ASN A 3 -17.27 -28.49 -7.19
N LEU A 4 -17.81 -27.84 -6.17
CA LEU A 4 -17.45 -26.52 -5.70
C LEU A 4 -15.97 -26.50 -5.27
N LEU A 5 -15.18 -25.63 -5.88
CA LEU A 5 -13.88 -25.19 -5.36
C LEU A 5 -13.89 -23.66 -5.38
N LEU A 6 -14.38 -23.07 -4.29
CA LEU A 6 -14.24 -21.63 -4.04
C LEU A 6 -14.31 -21.34 -2.54
N VAL A 7 -13.43 -21.93 -1.73
CA VAL A 7 -13.17 -21.46 -0.35
C VAL A 7 -11.76 -21.87 0.07
N ALA A 8 -10.74 -21.12 -0.35
CA ALA A 8 -9.38 -21.24 0.21
C ALA A 8 -8.59 -19.93 0.23
N ALA A 9 -9.26 -18.77 0.11
CA ALA A 9 -8.62 -17.45 0.16
C ALA A 9 -8.96 -16.63 1.42
N LEU A 10 -9.57 -17.25 2.44
CA LEU A 10 -10.01 -16.57 3.65
C LEU A 10 -9.64 -17.43 4.85
N LEU A 11 -8.42 -17.29 5.37
CA LEU A 11 -8.08 -17.53 6.80
C LEU A 11 -6.58 -17.34 7.06
N LEU A 12 -6.08 -16.13 6.81
CA LEU A 12 -4.94 -15.56 7.54
C LEU A 12 -5.34 -14.17 8.07
N SER A 13 -6.54 -14.05 8.63
CA SER A 13 -6.95 -12.87 9.39
C SER A 13 -6.31 -12.92 10.79
N ASN A 14 -5.01 -12.64 10.87
CA ASN A 14 -4.50 -12.09 12.12
C ASN A 14 -5.14 -10.71 12.30
N LEU A 15 -5.70 -10.52 13.48
CA LEU A 15 -6.55 -9.41 13.88
C LEU A 15 -5.82 -8.05 13.78
N PHE A 16 -5.81 -7.42 12.60
CA PHE A 16 -5.58 -5.99 12.46
C PHE A 16 -6.92 -5.27 12.65
N TYR A 17 -7.24 -4.91 13.90
CA TYR A 17 -8.38 -4.05 14.20
C TYR A 17 -8.14 -2.67 13.56
N GLY A 18 -8.63 -2.49 12.33
CA GLY A 18 -8.86 -1.16 11.75
C GLY A 18 -8.17 -0.85 10.42
N GLN A 19 -7.32 -1.70 9.84
CA GLN A 19 -6.80 -1.47 8.48
C GLN A 19 -7.75 -2.05 7.43
N LEU A 20 -8.12 -1.24 6.43
CA LEU A 20 -8.94 -1.63 5.29
C LEU A 20 -8.07 -1.69 4.03
N PRO A 21 -8.21 -2.74 3.19
CA PRO A 21 -7.54 -2.77 1.90
C PRO A 21 -8.07 -1.64 1.01
N VAL A 22 -7.17 -0.80 0.52
CA VAL A 22 -7.46 0.25 -0.47
C VAL A 22 -7.23 -0.29 -1.88
N TRP A 23 -6.16 -1.05 -2.05
CA TRP A 23 -5.79 -1.68 -3.31
C TRP A 23 -4.98 -2.93 -3.02
N VAL A 24 -5.19 -4.02 -3.77
CA VAL A 24 -4.47 -5.29 -3.61
C VAL A 24 -4.25 -5.90 -4.99
N ASN A 25 -3.10 -6.53 -5.18
CA ASN A 25 -2.79 -7.35 -6.34
C ASN A 25 -2.08 -8.62 -5.88
N SER A 26 -2.69 -9.79 -6.14
CA SER A 26 -2.17 -11.10 -5.71
C SER A 26 -1.35 -11.82 -6.77
N PHE A 27 -1.24 -11.27 -7.98
CA PHE A 27 -0.47 -11.85 -9.08
C PHE A 27 -0.78 -13.34 -9.41
N ASP A 28 -1.94 -13.86 -9.00
CA ASP A 28 -2.33 -15.26 -9.17
C ASP A 28 -2.73 -15.57 -10.62
N SER A 29 -3.17 -14.55 -11.35
CA SER A 29 -3.77 -14.69 -12.67
C SER A 29 -3.29 -13.62 -13.66
N ALA A 30 -3.59 -13.84 -14.93
CA ALA A 30 -3.35 -12.85 -15.98
C ALA A 30 -4.23 -11.59 -15.81
N ASP A 31 -5.41 -11.74 -15.19
CA ASP A 31 -6.33 -10.62 -14.94
C ASP A 31 -5.73 -9.62 -13.92
N ASP A 32 -4.92 -10.12 -12.99
CA ASP A 32 -4.18 -9.27 -12.04
C ASP A 32 -3.16 -8.37 -12.76
N MET A 33 -2.79 -8.68 -14.01
CA MET A 33 -1.84 -7.88 -14.80
C MET A 33 -2.52 -6.74 -15.57
N ALA A 34 -3.83 -6.58 -15.42
CA ALA A 34 -4.56 -5.50 -16.07
C ALA A 34 -3.98 -4.12 -15.71
N GLY A 35 -3.53 -3.38 -16.72
CA GLY A 35 -2.97 -2.04 -16.57
C GLY A 35 -1.52 -1.97 -16.09
N TRP A 36 -0.89 -3.11 -15.77
CA TRP A 36 0.55 -3.16 -15.53
C TRP A 36 1.32 -2.97 -16.84
N THR A 37 2.48 -2.31 -16.78
CA THR A 37 3.39 -2.17 -17.93
C THR A 37 4.78 -2.71 -17.60
N PHE A 38 5.40 -3.36 -18.59
CA PHE A 38 6.67 -4.07 -18.45
C PHE A 38 7.67 -3.56 -19.48
N HIS A 39 8.89 -3.25 -19.03
CA HIS A 39 9.92 -2.60 -19.84
C HIS A 39 11.24 -3.37 -19.73
N ASP A 40 11.67 -3.97 -20.84
CA ASP A 40 12.98 -4.62 -21.02
C ASP A 40 13.89 -3.65 -21.76
N LEU A 41 14.70 -2.87 -21.03
CA LEU A 41 15.43 -1.74 -21.63
C LEU A 41 16.80 -2.12 -22.18
N ASN A 42 17.34 -3.26 -21.76
CA ASN A 42 18.57 -3.78 -22.33
C ASN A 42 18.32 -4.77 -23.47
N ALA A 43 17.05 -5.06 -23.77
CA ALA A 43 16.57 -5.93 -24.83
C ALA A 43 17.19 -7.34 -24.77
N ASN A 44 17.48 -7.83 -23.56
CA ASN A 44 18.10 -9.14 -23.37
C ASN A 44 17.07 -10.29 -23.23
N GLY A 45 15.78 -9.95 -23.19
CA GLY A 45 14.66 -10.89 -23.05
C GLY A 45 14.39 -11.36 -21.62
N ASN A 46 15.24 -10.99 -20.66
CA ASN A 46 14.97 -11.11 -19.23
C ASN A 46 14.17 -9.90 -18.77
N LYS A 47 13.06 -10.14 -18.09
CA LYS A 47 12.16 -9.06 -17.68
C LYS A 47 11.35 -9.46 -16.48
N TRP A 48 10.74 -8.47 -15.85
CA TRP A 48 9.66 -8.69 -14.91
C TRP A 48 8.53 -9.47 -15.59
N MET A 49 7.95 -10.42 -14.85
CA MET A 49 6.84 -11.20 -15.35
C MET A 49 5.97 -11.73 -14.22
N GLN A 50 4.69 -11.98 -14.52
CA GLN A 50 3.81 -12.80 -13.69
C GLN A 50 4.02 -14.29 -13.99
N GLY A 51 3.86 -15.12 -12.97
CA GLY A 51 3.87 -16.58 -13.11
C GLY A 51 4.26 -17.27 -11.82
N PRO A 52 4.56 -18.58 -11.85
CA PRO A 52 4.89 -19.32 -10.64
C PRO A 52 6.18 -18.82 -9.98
N ASN A 53 6.20 -18.81 -8.64
CA ASN A 53 7.40 -18.52 -7.87
C ASN A 53 8.54 -19.47 -8.24
N ILE A 54 9.78 -18.99 -8.17
CA ILE A 54 10.97 -19.83 -8.32
C ILE A 54 11.58 -20.08 -6.95
N TYR A 55 12.00 -21.31 -6.72
CA TYR A 55 12.81 -21.67 -5.56
C TYR A 55 13.78 -22.81 -5.86
N TYR A 56 14.80 -22.96 -5.03
CA TYR A 56 15.73 -24.08 -5.07
C TYR A 56 15.19 -25.24 -4.23
N ASN A 57 14.83 -26.35 -4.88
CA ASN A 57 14.17 -27.49 -4.21
C ASN A 57 15.15 -28.45 -3.50
N GLY A 58 16.43 -28.10 -3.42
CA GLY A 58 17.50 -28.96 -2.91
C GLY A 58 18.42 -29.52 -3.99
N THR A 59 17.96 -29.62 -5.24
CA THR A 59 18.75 -30.14 -6.37
C THR A 59 18.87 -29.14 -7.52
N SER A 60 17.79 -28.45 -7.88
CA SER A 60 17.77 -27.45 -8.94
C SER A 60 16.83 -26.31 -8.59
N LEU A 61 16.83 -25.24 -9.41
CA LEU A 61 15.70 -24.32 -9.39
C LEU A 61 14.47 -25.04 -9.95
N ALA A 62 13.31 -24.72 -9.39
CA ALA A 62 12.02 -25.26 -9.77
C ALA A 62 10.97 -24.15 -9.69
N TYR A 63 9.86 -24.35 -10.41
CA TYR A 63 8.66 -23.57 -10.23
C TYR A 63 7.86 -24.13 -9.05
N GLY A 64 7.34 -23.26 -8.20
CA GLY A 64 6.33 -23.62 -7.20
C GLY A 64 4.92 -23.41 -7.72
N GLU A 65 3.95 -23.39 -6.79
CA GLU A 65 2.52 -23.33 -7.10
C GLU A 65 1.92 -21.93 -6.93
N SER A 66 2.58 -21.03 -6.18
CA SER A 66 2.12 -19.66 -5.95
C SER A 66 2.33 -18.78 -7.19
N GLY A 67 1.30 -18.05 -7.61
CA GLY A 67 1.43 -17.01 -8.62
C GLY A 67 2.10 -15.76 -8.03
N VAL A 68 3.09 -15.21 -8.72
CA VAL A 68 3.87 -14.07 -8.22
C VAL A 68 4.21 -13.11 -9.34
N LEU A 69 4.46 -11.85 -8.99
CA LEU A 69 5.31 -10.97 -9.79
C LEU A 69 6.76 -11.30 -9.45
N ARG A 70 7.57 -11.58 -10.47
CA ARG A 70 8.96 -12.00 -10.26
C ARG A 70 9.91 -11.39 -11.24
N PHE A 71 11.15 -11.34 -10.78
CA PHE A 71 12.32 -11.04 -11.58
C PHE A 71 13.42 -12.01 -11.23
N SER A 72 14.09 -12.58 -12.23
CA SER A 72 15.18 -13.51 -11.98
C SER A 72 16.30 -13.41 -13.00
N ILE A 73 17.53 -13.30 -12.52
CA ILE A 73 18.76 -13.50 -13.29
C ILE A 73 19.14 -14.99 -13.41
N SER A 74 18.30 -15.91 -12.93
CA SER A 74 18.54 -17.35 -12.95
C SER A 74 17.49 -18.08 -13.79
N ASN A 75 17.93 -19.02 -14.62
CA ASN A 75 17.03 -19.84 -15.42
C ASN A 75 16.59 -21.08 -14.62
N VAL A 76 15.36 -21.53 -14.85
CA VAL A 76 14.87 -22.82 -14.37
C VAL A 76 15.14 -23.88 -15.45
N PRO A 77 15.69 -25.06 -15.11
CA PRO A 77 16.07 -25.51 -13.77
C PRO A 77 17.46 -25.06 -13.30
N SER A 78 18.32 -24.56 -14.20
CA SER A 78 19.66 -24.08 -13.86
C SER A 78 20.20 -23.07 -14.88
N GLY A 79 21.25 -22.34 -14.52
CA GLY A 79 21.91 -21.35 -15.37
C GLY A 79 21.50 -19.91 -15.05
N ASN A 80 22.00 -18.98 -15.85
CA ASN A 80 21.73 -17.54 -15.71
C ASN A 80 20.99 -17.01 -16.93
N ALA A 81 20.16 -16.00 -16.71
CA ALA A 81 19.53 -15.26 -17.79
C ALA A 81 20.60 -14.62 -18.71
N THR A 82 20.32 -14.58 -20.01
CA THR A 82 21.19 -13.96 -21.00
C THR A 82 21.30 -12.46 -20.73
N GLY A 83 22.48 -11.87 -20.88
CA GLY A 83 22.63 -10.42 -20.86
C GLY A 83 22.41 -9.75 -19.49
N PHE A 84 22.36 -10.51 -18.39
CA PHE A 84 22.15 -9.96 -17.03
C PHE A 84 23.17 -8.89 -16.64
N ALA A 85 24.32 -8.84 -17.32
CA ALA A 85 25.39 -7.90 -17.02
C ALA A 85 24.99 -6.44 -17.22
N THR A 86 23.97 -6.19 -18.03
CA THR A 86 23.46 -4.86 -18.39
C THR A 86 22.01 -4.67 -17.92
N GLU A 87 21.59 -5.36 -16.86
CA GLU A 87 20.20 -5.37 -16.39
C GLU A 87 19.62 -3.99 -16.11
N ASN A 88 18.42 -3.72 -16.64
CA ASN A 88 17.76 -2.42 -16.54
C ASN A 88 16.25 -2.50 -16.84
N ASP A 89 15.48 -3.22 -16.04
CA ASP A 89 14.11 -3.56 -16.36
C ASP A 89 13.13 -3.01 -15.34
N TRP A 90 12.03 -2.47 -15.84
CA TRP A 90 11.00 -1.83 -15.04
C TRP A 90 9.67 -2.57 -15.14
N VAL A 91 8.93 -2.54 -14.05
CA VAL A 91 7.51 -2.87 -14.03
C VAL A 91 6.76 -1.77 -13.29
N ILE A 92 5.65 -1.32 -13.87
CA ILE A 92 4.87 -0.18 -13.37
C ILE A 92 3.42 -0.62 -13.19
N SER A 93 2.86 -0.34 -12.01
CA SER A 93 1.48 -0.66 -11.65
C SER A 93 0.46 0.13 -12.48
N PRO A 94 -0.80 -0.30 -12.52
CA PRO A 94 -1.91 0.60 -12.86
C PRO A 94 -2.06 1.75 -11.84
N GLU A 95 -2.99 2.68 -12.11
CA GLU A 95 -3.36 3.73 -11.16
C GLU A 95 -3.89 3.12 -9.86
N ILE A 96 -3.42 3.63 -8.74
CA ILE A 96 -3.88 3.30 -7.39
C ILE A 96 -4.53 4.56 -6.81
N ASP A 97 -5.83 4.48 -6.56
CA ASP A 97 -6.61 5.60 -6.06
C ASP A 97 -6.63 5.63 -4.53
N LEU A 98 -5.85 6.55 -3.94
CA LEU A 98 -5.82 6.82 -2.50
C LEU A 98 -6.62 8.08 -2.13
N THR A 99 -7.47 8.60 -3.01
CA THR A 99 -8.20 9.87 -2.78
C THR A 99 -9.14 9.81 -1.58
N SER A 100 -9.67 8.62 -1.25
CA SER A 100 -10.48 8.38 -0.05
C SER A 100 -9.68 7.81 1.13
N ALA A 101 -8.41 7.47 0.94
CA ALA A 101 -7.57 6.91 1.99
C ALA A 101 -7.08 8.00 2.96
N SER A 102 -7.07 7.67 4.24
CA SER A 102 -6.62 8.57 5.32
C SER A 102 -6.04 7.74 6.48
N GLY A 103 -5.58 8.41 7.53
CA GLY A 103 -4.90 7.74 8.64
C GLY A 103 -3.50 7.28 8.24
N THR A 104 -3.06 6.17 8.83
CA THR A 104 -1.83 5.49 8.44
C THR A 104 -2.09 4.65 7.20
N ILE A 105 -1.36 4.92 6.12
CA ILE A 105 -1.42 4.15 4.88
C ILE A 105 -0.12 3.35 4.76
N THR A 106 -0.25 2.04 4.72
CA THR A 106 0.86 1.10 4.67
C THR A 106 0.85 0.36 3.34
N LEU A 107 1.99 0.39 2.64
CA LEU A 107 2.28 -0.50 1.54
C LEU A 107 2.85 -1.79 2.13
N ALA A 108 2.15 -2.90 1.90
CA ALA A 108 2.57 -4.23 2.28
C ALA A 108 2.97 -5.03 1.05
N ALA A 109 4.04 -5.80 1.16
CA ALA A 109 4.46 -6.75 0.13
C ALA A 109 4.92 -8.06 0.74
N TYR A 110 4.52 -9.19 0.14
CA TYR A 110 4.95 -10.52 0.56
C TYR A 110 6.06 -11.03 -0.34
N ILE A 111 7.27 -11.03 0.19
CA ILE A 111 8.50 -11.25 -0.56
C ILE A 111 9.00 -12.67 -0.31
N GLY A 112 9.33 -13.37 -1.40
CA GLY A 112 9.85 -14.74 -1.39
C GLY A 112 11.28 -14.77 -1.92
N ARG A 113 12.13 -15.57 -1.27
CA ARG A 113 13.50 -15.82 -1.70
C ARG A 113 13.63 -17.13 -2.46
N GLN A 114 14.47 -17.16 -3.48
CA GLN A 114 14.70 -18.39 -4.25
C GLN A 114 15.64 -19.40 -3.55
N ARG A 115 16.51 -18.94 -2.64
CA ARG A 115 17.55 -19.77 -2.01
C ARG A 115 17.73 -19.38 -0.56
N THR A 116 18.02 -20.34 0.31
CA THR A 116 18.28 -20.09 1.74
C THR A 116 19.52 -19.25 2.00
N THR A 117 20.47 -19.22 1.06
CA THR A 117 21.66 -18.36 1.09
C THR A 117 21.32 -16.88 0.87
N HIS A 118 20.15 -16.56 0.33
CA HIS A 118 19.68 -15.18 0.27
C HIS A 118 19.09 -14.82 1.63
N VAL A 119 19.90 -14.17 2.45
CA VAL A 119 19.52 -13.81 3.82
C VAL A 119 18.65 -12.57 3.85
N SER A 120 18.78 -11.66 2.87
CA SER A 120 17.91 -10.51 2.68
C SER A 120 17.88 -10.12 1.21
N LEU A 121 16.72 -9.67 0.73
CA LEU A 121 16.53 -9.12 -0.60
C LEU A 121 15.32 -8.18 -0.61
N GLY A 122 15.21 -7.37 -1.66
CA GLY A 122 14.10 -6.43 -1.79
C GLY A 122 14.14 -5.63 -3.09
N ARG A 123 13.31 -4.59 -3.15
CA ARG A 123 13.27 -3.61 -4.24
C ARG A 123 13.08 -2.21 -3.69
N TYR A 124 13.73 -1.24 -4.34
CA TYR A 124 13.30 0.14 -4.19
C TYR A 124 11.97 0.36 -4.88
N VAL A 125 11.13 1.15 -4.21
CA VAL A 125 9.78 1.47 -4.68
C VAL A 125 9.77 2.92 -5.12
N TYR A 126 9.39 3.12 -6.37
CA TYR A 126 9.25 4.44 -6.96
C TYR A 126 7.77 4.79 -7.00
N ILE A 127 7.39 5.90 -6.38
CA ILE A 127 5.99 6.32 -6.32
C ILE A 127 5.82 7.60 -7.12
N TYR A 128 5.10 7.50 -8.22
CA TYR A 128 4.68 8.65 -9.01
C TYR A 128 3.30 9.13 -8.55
N VAL A 129 3.12 10.43 -8.39
CA VAL A 129 1.83 11.04 -8.04
C VAL A 129 1.18 11.58 -9.31
N SER A 130 0.00 11.07 -9.66
CA SER A 130 -0.81 11.60 -10.75
C SER A 130 -1.17 13.06 -10.49
N THR A 131 -0.93 13.91 -11.49
CA THR A 131 -1.33 15.33 -11.46
C THR A 131 -2.35 15.63 -12.56
N PRO A 132 -3.07 16.77 -12.49
CA PRO A 132 -3.93 17.20 -13.59
C PRO A 132 -3.19 17.36 -14.93
N GLU A 133 -1.92 17.76 -14.89
CA GLU A 133 -1.07 17.98 -16.07
C GLU A 133 -0.49 16.67 -16.62
N LYS A 134 -0.25 15.69 -15.74
CA LYS A 134 0.23 14.35 -16.12
C LYS A 134 -0.44 13.28 -15.24
N GLN A 135 -1.58 12.79 -15.72
CA GLN A 135 -2.40 11.80 -14.99
C GLN A 135 -1.83 10.38 -15.06
N VAL A 136 -1.22 10.03 -16.19
CA VAL A 136 -0.61 8.72 -16.41
C VAL A 136 0.89 8.94 -16.63
N PRO A 137 1.76 8.37 -15.78
CA PRO A 137 3.20 8.47 -15.97
C PRO A 137 3.66 7.61 -17.15
N GLU A 138 4.77 8.01 -17.72
CA GLU A 138 5.58 7.23 -18.66
C GLU A 138 6.82 6.71 -17.93
N LEU A 139 7.53 5.76 -18.54
CA LEU A 139 8.77 5.21 -17.98
C LEU A 139 9.79 6.30 -17.61
N SER A 140 9.90 7.36 -18.41
CA SER A 140 10.85 8.45 -18.17
C SER A 140 10.59 9.19 -16.85
N ASP A 141 9.34 9.24 -16.38
CA ASP A 141 9.01 9.86 -15.09
C ASP A 141 9.60 9.04 -13.93
N PHE A 142 9.49 7.71 -14.01
CA PHE A 142 10.08 6.82 -13.02
C PHE A 142 11.62 6.82 -13.08
N GLN A 143 12.20 6.90 -14.28
CA GLN A 143 13.65 7.06 -14.42
C GLN A 143 14.15 8.37 -13.81
N ALA A 144 13.37 9.46 -13.94
CA ALA A 144 13.68 10.73 -13.30
C ALA A 144 13.58 10.67 -11.77
N LEU A 145 12.71 9.83 -11.20
CA LEU A 145 12.67 9.58 -9.75
C LEU A 145 13.90 8.80 -9.24
N ALA A 146 14.67 8.16 -10.12
CA ALA A 146 15.82 7.34 -9.75
C ALA A 146 17.15 8.09 -9.72
N VAL A 147 17.20 9.33 -10.21
CA VAL A 147 18.41 10.13 -10.32
C VAL A 147 18.20 11.57 -9.87
N ASP A 148 19.28 12.23 -9.45
CA ASP A 148 19.30 13.66 -9.16
C ASP A 148 19.55 14.47 -10.45
N ALA A 149 19.65 15.79 -10.31
CA ALA A 149 19.88 16.70 -11.44
C ALA A 149 21.21 16.45 -12.17
N ASP A 150 22.18 15.84 -11.50
CA ASP A 150 23.50 15.51 -12.05
C ASP A 150 23.52 14.08 -12.64
N GLY A 151 22.38 13.36 -12.61
CA GLY A 151 22.25 11.99 -13.08
C GLY A 151 22.78 10.95 -12.08
N ASN A 152 23.14 11.34 -10.86
CA ASN A 152 23.54 10.40 -9.82
C ASN A 152 22.32 9.76 -9.19
N GLN A 153 22.47 8.52 -8.74
CA GLN A 153 21.41 7.80 -8.07
C GLN A 153 21.01 8.47 -6.76
N VAL A 154 19.71 8.71 -6.56
CA VAL A 154 19.19 9.29 -5.31
C VAL A 154 19.02 8.23 -4.22
N ASN A 155 19.03 8.66 -2.96
CA ASN A 155 18.57 7.81 -1.86
C ASN A 155 17.07 7.58 -1.97
N TYR A 156 16.67 6.32 -1.84
CA TYR A 156 15.29 5.89 -2.00
C TYR A 156 14.50 6.08 -0.71
N PRO A 157 13.37 6.80 -0.75
CA PRO A 157 12.55 6.98 0.44
C PRO A 157 11.76 5.73 0.83
N TYR A 158 11.55 4.78 -0.09
CA TYR A 158 10.70 3.61 0.13
C TYR A 158 11.34 2.32 -0.38
N GLU A 159 11.19 1.24 0.38
CA GLU A 159 11.68 -0.07 0.01
C GLU A 159 10.72 -1.20 0.41
N MET A 160 10.66 -2.23 -0.43
CA MET A 160 10.07 -3.52 -0.09
C MET A 160 11.22 -4.47 0.19
N VAL A 161 11.51 -4.72 1.46
CA VAL A 161 12.64 -5.56 1.92
C VAL A 161 12.15 -6.61 2.90
N ALA A 162 12.69 -7.83 2.73
CA ALA A 162 12.50 -8.93 3.65
C ALA A 162 13.82 -9.63 4.02
N GLY A 163 13.77 -10.45 5.07
CA GLY A 163 14.91 -11.22 5.57
C GLY A 163 15.78 -10.48 6.59
N GLN A 164 15.34 -9.35 7.11
CA GLN A 164 16.07 -8.60 8.15
C GLN A 164 15.19 -8.33 9.37
N GLY A 165 15.83 -8.20 10.53
CA GLY A 165 15.19 -7.72 11.75
C GLY A 165 13.94 -8.51 12.14
N ALA A 166 12.81 -7.82 12.21
CA ALA A 166 11.53 -8.35 12.67
C ALA A 166 10.79 -9.23 11.63
N THR A 167 11.23 -9.24 10.37
CA THR A 167 10.60 -10.01 9.28
C THR A 167 11.62 -10.96 8.61
N PRO A 168 12.14 -11.95 9.37
CA PRO A 168 13.06 -12.94 8.82
C PRO A 168 12.35 -13.82 7.78
N PHE A 169 13.09 -14.29 6.78
CA PHE A 169 12.54 -15.27 5.86
C PHE A 169 12.21 -16.58 6.57
N PRO A 170 11.07 -17.22 6.22
CA PRO A 170 10.81 -18.58 6.64
C PRO A 170 11.89 -19.57 6.19
N LYS A 171 11.88 -20.74 6.84
CA LYS A 171 12.78 -21.84 6.47
C LYS A 171 12.37 -22.49 5.16
N ASP A 172 11.07 -22.59 4.92
CA ASP A 172 10.52 -23.04 3.65
C ASP A 172 10.73 -21.96 2.59
N LEU A 173 11.21 -22.35 1.40
CA LEU A 173 11.44 -21.44 0.28
C LEU A 173 10.19 -21.19 -0.57
N THR A 174 9.11 -21.90 -0.27
CA THR A 174 7.78 -21.66 -0.86
C THR A 174 6.97 -20.63 -0.08
N GLU A 175 7.41 -20.27 1.13
CA GLU A 175 6.76 -19.26 1.97
C GLU A 175 7.38 -17.86 1.77
N PHE A 176 6.60 -16.84 2.11
CA PHE A 176 6.91 -15.43 1.90
C PHE A 176 7.05 -14.69 3.24
N ALA A 177 7.86 -13.64 3.26
CA ALA A 177 8.03 -12.75 4.40
C ALA A 177 7.44 -11.37 4.08
N GLU A 178 6.75 -10.81 5.07
CA GLU A 178 6.12 -9.50 4.94
C GLU A 178 7.14 -8.36 4.96
N SER A 179 6.88 -7.36 4.12
CA SER A 179 7.53 -6.06 4.15
C SER A 179 6.43 -5.00 4.29
N LEU A 180 6.65 -4.05 5.19
CA LEU A 180 5.72 -2.96 5.46
C LEU A 180 6.45 -1.63 5.30
N GLU A 181 5.86 -0.72 4.54
CA GLU A 181 6.40 0.60 4.25
C GLU A 181 5.33 1.67 4.50
N ASP A 182 5.68 2.75 5.20
CA ASP A 182 4.72 3.84 5.49
C ASP A 182 4.67 4.82 4.31
N ILE A 183 3.52 4.83 3.65
CA ILE A 183 3.25 5.68 2.48
C ILE A 183 2.16 6.71 2.78
N SER A 184 1.94 7.05 4.06
CA SER A 184 0.88 7.97 4.51
C SER A 184 0.97 9.37 3.90
N VAL A 185 2.17 9.79 3.46
CA VAL A 185 2.39 11.05 2.72
C VAL A 185 1.60 11.13 1.41
N PHE A 186 1.18 9.99 0.85
CA PHE A 186 0.36 9.93 -0.37
C PHE A 186 -1.15 9.89 -0.11
N ALA A 187 -1.60 10.10 1.14
CA ALA A 187 -3.02 10.20 1.46
C ALA A 187 -3.72 11.26 0.59
N GLY A 188 -4.90 10.93 0.06
CA GLY A 188 -5.68 11.83 -0.79
C GLY A 188 -5.15 11.96 -2.22
N LYS A 189 -4.21 11.11 -2.67
CA LYS A 189 -3.60 11.17 -4.01
C LYS A 189 -3.98 9.98 -4.88
N LYS A 190 -3.81 10.11 -6.19
CA LYS A 190 -3.72 8.97 -7.11
C LYS A 190 -2.24 8.73 -7.38
N ILE A 191 -1.79 7.48 -7.27
CA ILE A 191 -0.38 7.12 -7.41
C ILE A 191 -0.18 5.95 -8.37
N TYR A 192 1.08 5.77 -8.78
CA TYR A 192 1.56 4.60 -9.51
C TYR A 192 2.85 4.13 -8.84
N ILE A 193 3.06 2.82 -8.80
CA ILE A 193 4.25 2.18 -8.24
C ILE A 193 5.11 1.64 -9.38
N GLY A 194 6.38 2.02 -9.41
CA GLY A 194 7.41 1.46 -10.28
C GLY A 194 8.40 0.63 -9.47
N LEU A 195 8.77 -0.54 -9.99
CA LEU A 195 9.85 -1.37 -9.46
C LEU A 195 10.93 -1.50 -10.53
N TRP A 196 12.18 -1.35 -10.10
CA TRP A 196 13.34 -1.39 -10.99
C TRP A 196 14.26 -2.54 -10.63
N SER A 197 14.60 -3.35 -11.63
CA SER A 197 15.69 -4.30 -11.56
C SER A 197 16.86 -3.85 -12.41
N ASN A 198 17.99 -3.63 -11.75
CA ASN A 198 19.20 -3.15 -12.41
C ASN A 198 20.45 -3.80 -11.82
N ARG A 199 21.54 -3.76 -12.57
CA ARG A 199 22.85 -4.18 -12.10
C ARG A 199 23.71 -3.00 -11.65
N ILE A 200 23.23 -2.23 -10.69
CA ILE A 200 24.05 -1.24 -9.98
C ILE A 200 24.78 -1.93 -8.83
N SER A 201 26.11 -2.08 -8.99
CA SER A 201 26.98 -2.82 -8.05
C SER A 201 27.72 -1.92 -7.04
N SER A 202 27.52 -0.61 -7.10
CA SER A 202 28.19 0.39 -6.26
C SER A 202 27.24 1.55 -5.95
N GLY A 203 27.39 2.19 -4.79
CA GLY A 203 26.47 3.24 -4.31
C GLY A 203 25.58 2.75 -3.17
N THR A 204 24.66 3.59 -2.72
CA THR A 204 23.73 3.30 -1.60
C THR A 204 22.78 2.13 -1.87
N THR A 205 22.78 1.62 -3.09
CA THR A 205 21.92 0.55 -3.61
C THR A 205 22.54 -0.82 -3.75
N GLY A 206 23.83 -0.94 -3.41
CA GLY A 206 24.67 -2.09 -3.72
C GLY A 206 23.97 -3.44 -3.49
N GLY A 207 23.50 -4.03 -4.58
CA GLY A 207 23.03 -5.42 -4.64
C GLY A 207 21.55 -5.71 -4.35
N ARG A 208 20.70 -4.74 -3.96
CA ARG A 208 19.28 -5.06 -3.65
C ARG A 208 18.39 -5.19 -4.89
N ASN A 209 18.49 -4.26 -5.85
CA ASN A 209 17.67 -4.28 -7.08
C ASN A 209 18.06 -5.36 -8.10
N VAL A 210 19.24 -5.97 -7.97
CA VAL A 210 19.75 -6.99 -8.92
C VAL A 210 19.33 -8.42 -8.54
N GLN A 211 18.96 -8.65 -7.28
CA GLN A 211 18.72 -10.01 -6.77
C GLN A 211 17.40 -10.59 -7.28
N ASN A 212 17.38 -11.91 -7.47
CA ASN A 212 16.14 -12.63 -7.75
C ASN A 212 15.08 -12.35 -6.68
N ILE A 213 13.85 -12.10 -7.09
CA ILE A 213 12.73 -11.84 -6.17
C ILE A 213 11.45 -12.51 -6.68
N ASN A 214 10.67 -13.05 -5.73
CA ASN A 214 9.27 -13.38 -5.94
C ASN A 214 8.45 -12.43 -5.06
N ILE A 215 7.36 -11.87 -5.59
CA ILE A 215 6.41 -11.04 -4.84
C ILE A 215 5.02 -11.65 -5.03
N ASP A 216 4.49 -12.23 -3.96
CA ASP A 216 3.21 -12.95 -3.95
C ASP A 216 2.03 -11.99 -3.95
N GLU A 217 2.09 -10.96 -3.11
CA GLU A 217 1.05 -9.93 -3.06
C GLU A 217 1.72 -8.58 -2.80
N ILE A 218 1.16 -7.54 -3.42
CA ILE A 218 1.36 -6.15 -3.01
C ILE A 218 -0.01 -5.57 -2.68
N GLY A 219 -0.14 -4.99 -1.50
CA GLY A 219 -1.35 -4.35 -1.03
C GLY A 219 -1.08 -3.00 -0.40
N ILE A 220 -2.04 -2.09 -0.51
CA ILE A 220 -2.08 -0.84 0.23
C ILE A 220 -3.25 -0.92 1.20
N TYR A 221 -2.94 -0.73 2.48
CA TYR A 221 -3.87 -0.81 3.57
C TYR A 221 -3.91 0.53 4.30
N ALA A 222 -5.11 1.04 4.57
CA ALA A 222 -5.28 2.29 5.30
C ALA A 222 -5.98 2.01 6.63
N THR A 223 -5.49 2.56 7.74
CA THR A 223 -6.27 2.55 8.98
C THR A 223 -7.52 3.41 8.79
N ALA A 224 -8.69 2.81 8.99
CA ALA A 224 -9.87 3.57 9.31
C ALA A 224 -9.53 4.48 10.48
N LEU A 225 -9.88 5.76 10.38
CA LEU A 225 -9.84 6.69 11.51
C LEU A 225 -10.76 6.14 12.60
N GLY A 226 -10.22 5.29 13.48
CA GLY A 226 -10.98 4.65 14.53
C GLY A 226 -11.62 5.72 15.40
N THR A 227 -12.92 5.56 15.70
CA THR A 227 -13.51 6.21 16.85
C THR A 227 -12.82 5.61 18.07
N LYS A 228 -11.89 6.33 18.71
CA LYS A 228 -11.48 5.94 20.05
C LYS A 228 -12.74 6.00 20.91
N ASP A 229 -13.27 4.85 21.31
CA ASP A 229 -14.13 4.83 22.48
C ASP A 229 -13.26 5.32 23.64
N ILE A 230 -13.65 6.46 24.21
CA ILE A 230 -12.86 7.19 25.18
C ILE A 230 -12.77 6.35 26.46
N GLN A 231 -11.56 5.89 26.79
CA GLN A 231 -11.27 5.42 28.13
C GLN A 231 -11.25 6.63 29.09
N ASN A 232 -12.21 6.64 30.01
CA ASN A 232 -12.25 7.46 31.23
C ASN A 232 -12.05 8.98 31.07
N GLY A 233 -13.09 9.67 30.61
CA GLY A 233 -13.23 11.13 30.67
C GLY A 233 -14.60 11.57 30.15
N ALA A 234 -15.12 12.73 30.58
CA ALA A 234 -16.41 13.26 30.11
C ALA A 234 -16.36 13.50 28.59
N ALA A 235 -17.00 12.65 27.80
CA ALA A 235 -16.95 12.66 26.34
C ALA A 235 -17.88 13.71 25.70
N THR A 236 -17.55 14.17 24.49
CA THR A 236 -18.49 14.92 23.65
C THR A 236 -19.71 14.05 23.35
N LYS A 237 -20.91 14.58 23.50
CA LYS A 237 -22.18 13.87 23.23
C LYS A 237 -22.93 14.49 22.08
N ILE A 238 -23.57 13.64 21.30
CA ILE A 238 -24.59 14.05 20.32
C ILE A 238 -25.94 14.04 21.03
N LEU A 239 -26.53 15.22 21.21
CA LEU A 239 -27.80 15.39 21.92
C LEU A 239 -29.02 15.08 21.04
N GLN A 240 -28.83 15.04 19.71
CA GLN A 240 -29.89 14.72 18.76
C GLN A 240 -29.40 13.73 17.68
N ASN A 241 -29.88 12.49 17.75
CA ASN A 241 -29.61 11.44 16.77
C ASN A 241 -30.88 10.57 16.57
N PRO A 242 -31.48 10.49 15.37
CA PRO A 242 -31.03 11.10 14.12
C PRO A 242 -31.22 12.62 14.07
N ALA A 243 -30.22 13.31 13.50
CA ALA A 243 -30.21 14.75 13.24
C ALA A 243 -31.01 15.08 11.97
N ALA A 244 -31.78 16.18 11.99
CA ALA A 244 -32.58 16.62 10.85
C ALA A 244 -31.86 17.72 10.06
N SER A 245 -31.94 18.97 10.50
CA SER A 245 -31.19 20.09 9.90
C SER A 245 -29.99 20.51 10.74
N GLU A 246 -30.02 20.24 12.05
CA GLU A 246 -28.97 20.61 12.99
C GLU A 246 -28.44 19.38 13.71
N LEU A 247 -27.12 19.36 13.91
CA LEU A 247 -26.45 18.44 14.83
C LEU A 247 -26.16 19.20 16.13
N VAL A 248 -26.72 18.72 17.24
CA VAL A 248 -26.54 19.33 18.56
C VAL A 248 -25.46 18.58 19.34
N LEU A 249 -24.42 19.30 19.75
CA LEU A 249 -23.25 18.74 20.43
C LEU A 249 -23.11 19.32 21.85
N GLU A 250 -22.84 18.45 22.82
CA GLU A 250 -22.33 18.82 24.15
C GLU A 250 -20.85 18.45 24.17
N LEU A 251 -19.95 19.44 24.16
CA LEU A 251 -18.51 19.18 24.09
C LEU A 251 -17.98 18.51 25.35
N ASN A 252 -16.98 17.66 25.16
CA ASN A 252 -16.03 17.28 26.20
C ASN A 252 -15.44 18.55 26.83
N PRO A 253 -15.51 18.72 28.16
CA PRO A 253 -14.94 19.87 28.86
C PRO A 253 -13.43 20.08 28.63
N ALA A 254 -12.71 19.06 28.16
CA ALA A 254 -11.29 19.14 27.79
C ALA A 254 -11.04 19.79 26.42
N LEU A 255 -12.08 20.03 25.60
CA LEU A 255 -11.97 20.74 24.33
C LEU A 255 -12.17 22.24 24.53
N ALA A 256 -11.25 23.05 24.00
CA ALA A 256 -11.40 24.50 23.98
C ALA A 256 -12.37 24.94 22.85
N PRO A 257 -13.59 25.44 23.15
CA PRO A 257 -14.63 25.66 22.14
C PRO A 257 -14.20 26.60 21.00
N GLU A 258 -13.48 27.68 21.34
CA GLU A 258 -13.01 28.71 20.42
C GLU A 258 -11.98 28.18 19.39
N GLN A 259 -11.30 27.07 19.71
CA GLN A 259 -10.28 26.44 18.87
C GLN A 259 -10.76 25.13 18.26
N THR A 260 -11.97 24.69 18.62
CA THR A 260 -12.50 23.39 18.21
C THR A 260 -13.03 23.46 16.78
N THR A 261 -12.64 22.49 15.96
CA THR A 261 -13.17 22.26 14.62
C THR A 261 -13.99 20.98 14.60
N VAL A 262 -15.14 21.02 13.92
CA VAL A 262 -16.01 19.88 13.65
C VAL A 262 -15.86 19.48 12.19
N THR A 263 -15.43 18.25 11.94
CA THR A 263 -15.28 17.69 10.59
C THR A 263 -16.15 16.45 10.42
N ILE A 264 -16.96 16.43 9.37
CA ILE A 264 -17.91 15.34 9.06
C ILE A 264 -17.41 14.56 7.86
N TYR A 265 -17.48 13.24 7.97
CA TYR A 265 -17.07 12.27 6.95
C TYR A 265 -18.21 11.30 6.65
N THR A 266 -18.29 10.82 5.41
CA THR A 266 -19.12 9.66 5.08
C THR A 266 -18.61 8.40 5.80
N MET A 267 -19.40 7.32 5.80
CA MET A 267 -18.95 6.02 6.32
C MET A 267 -17.74 5.45 5.55
N LEU A 268 -17.45 5.95 4.35
CA LEU A 268 -16.27 5.59 3.56
C LEU A 268 -15.05 6.49 3.88
N GLY A 269 -15.16 7.38 4.87
CA GLY A 269 -14.07 8.26 5.28
C GLY A 269 -13.90 9.52 4.42
N GLN A 270 -14.78 9.77 3.44
CA GLN A 270 -14.73 10.99 2.63
C GLN A 270 -15.17 12.20 3.45
N LYS A 271 -14.31 13.20 3.60
CA LYS A 271 -14.67 14.49 4.22
C LYS A 271 -15.73 15.18 3.38
N VAL A 272 -16.88 15.46 3.99
CA VAL A 272 -18.01 16.15 3.34
C VAL A 272 -18.26 17.54 3.92
N MET A 273 -17.78 17.82 5.12
CA MET A 273 -17.96 19.11 5.77
C MET A 273 -16.87 19.36 6.80
N ALA A 274 -16.43 20.62 6.95
CA ALA A 274 -15.59 21.06 8.06
C ALA A 274 -15.96 22.50 8.44
N MET A 275 -16.13 22.76 9.73
CA MET A 275 -16.46 24.09 10.24
C MET A 275 -15.95 24.28 11.68
N PRO A 276 -15.78 25.54 12.14
CA PRO A 276 -15.60 25.82 13.56
C PRO A 276 -16.74 25.25 14.39
N TYR A 277 -16.45 24.88 15.64
CA TYR A 277 -17.47 24.37 16.54
C TYR A 277 -18.57 25.41 16.80
N ALA A 278 -19.81 24.93 16.71
CA ALA A 278 -20.98 25.57 17.26
C ALA A 278 -21.82 24.51 17.96
N ALA A 279 -22.45 24.87 19.09
CA ALA A 279 -23.32 23.97 19.84
C ALA A 279 -24.44 23.36 18.97
N ARG A 280 -24.86 24.12 17.95
CA ARG A 280 -25.73 23.68 16.85
C ARG A 280 -24.97 23.83 15.55
N THR A 281 -24.63 22.70 14.94
CA THR A 281 -23.94 22.65 13.65
C THR A 281 -24.95 22.38 12.54
N ASP A 282 -25.01 23.23 11.51
CA ASP A 282 -25.90 23.01 10.36
C ASP A 282 -25.42 21.81 9.53
N VAL A 283 -26.30 20.83 9.35
CA VAL A 283 -26.07 19.60 8.59
C VAL A 283 -27.17 19.38 7.54
N ALA A 284 -27.98 20.40 7.24
CA ALA A 284 -29.12 20.28 6.33
C ALA A 284 -28.72 19.89 4.90
N SER A 285 -27.53 20.29 4.46
CA SER A 285 -27.00 19.97 3.13
C SER A 285 -26.51 18.53 2.98
N LEU A 286 -26.38 17.78 4.09
CA LEU A 286 -26.00 16.37 4.04
C LEU A 286 -27.17 15.52 3.57
N ALA A 287 -26.87 14.56 2.68
CA ALA A 287 -27.83 13.53 2.30
C ALA A 287 -28.22 12.66 3.52
N ASN A 288 -29.36 11.99 3.44
CA ASN A 288 -29.76 11.06 4.50
C ASN A 288 -28.81 9.87 4.55
N GLY A 289 -28.34 9.52 5.75
CA GLY A 289 -27.31 8.50 5.90
C GLY A 289 -26.61 8.52 7.26
N THR A 290 -25.65 7.62 7.42
CA THR A 290 -24.78 7.60 8.61
C THR A 290 -23.48 8.33 8.31
N TYR A 291 -22.99 9.10 9.27
CA TYR A 291 -21.78 9.89 9.16
C TYR A 291 -20.87 9.68 10.36
N LEU A 292 -19.56 9.83 10.13
CA LEU A 292 -18.55 9.94 11.17
C LEU A 292 -18.25 11.41 11.41
N ILE A 293 -18.01 11.79 12.66
CA ILE A 293 -17.62 13.15 13.04
C ILE A 293 -16.34 13.11 13.83
N THR A 294 -15.41 14.02 13.51
CA THR A 294 -14.22 14.31 14.32
C THR A 294 -14.35 15.72 14.88
N ILE A 295 -14.19 15.85 16.19
CA ILE A 295 -14.19 17.11 16.92
C ILE A 295 -12.81 17.28 17.57
N THR A 296 -12.09 18.35 17.25
CA THR A 296 -10.74 18.54 17.79
C THR A 296 -10.35 20.01 17.93
N ASP A 297 -9.59 20.34 18.96
CA ASP A 297 -8.91 21.63 19.15
C ASP A 297 -7.41 21.58 18.77
N GLY A 298 -6.97 20.51 18.09
CA GLY A 298 -5.57 20.25 17.76
C GLY A 298 -4.80 19.47 18.83
N THR A 299 -5.31 19.38 20.06
CA THR A 299 -4.72 18.59 21.15
C THR A 299 -5.62 17.41 21.53
N THR A 300 -6.88 17.70 21.85
CA THR A 300 -7.90 16.71 22.18
C THR A 300 -8.66 16.35 20.91
N VAL A 301 -8.97 15.07 20.72
CA VAL A 301 -9.70 14.55 19.56
C VAL A 301 -10.80 13.62 20.03
N ASP A 302 -12.04 14.02 19.79
CA ASP A 302 -13.23 13.19 19.98
C ASP A 302 -13.75 12.73 18.61
N ARG A 303 -14.22 11.48 18.55
CA ARG A 303 -14.77 10.90 17.33
C ARG A 303 -16.07 10.18 17.64
N LEU A 304 -17.13 10.51 16.91
CA LEU A 304 -18.48 10.00 17.13
C LEU A 304 -19.11 9.60 15.79
N LYS A 305 -20.30 9.01 15.87
CA LYS A 305 -21.15 8.67 14.73
C LYS A 305 -22.55 9.23 14.93
N PHE A 306 -23.15 9.78 13.88
CA PHE A 306 -24.55 10.21 13.90
C PHE A 306 -25.29 9.78 12.63
N ILE A 307 -26.62 9.80 12.68
CA ILE A 307 -27.51 9.50 11.56
C ILE A 307 -28.18 10.82 11.13
N LYS A 308 -28.12 11.15 9.85
CA LYS A 308 -28.87 12.23 9.20
C LYS A 308 -30.16 11.66 8.63
N LYS A 309 -31.31 12.26 8.98
CA LYS A 309 -32.66 11.92 8.49
C LYS A 309 -33.33 13.07 7.75
#